data_AF-A0A529XP97-F1
#
_entry.id   AF-A0A529XP97-F1
#
_cell.length_a   1.000
_cell.length_b   1.000
_cell.length_c   1.000
_cell.angle_alpha   90.00
_cell.angle_beta   90.00
_cell.angle_gamma   90.00
#
_symmetry.space_group_name_H-M   'P 1'
#
loop_
_entity.id
_entity.type
_entity.pdbx_description
1 polymer ?
#
loop_
_entity_poly.entity_id
_entity_poly.type
_entity_poly.pdbx_seq_one_letter_code
_entity_poly.pdbx_strand_id
1 'polypeptide(L)'
;MSDLYIPRLTALLEQASKANAEAFGQAASRFADTLENGGLVHLYGSGHSVLPAQEMFPRYGSFVGFNPLTDPRVMWHNVLGAGGVRELLWLERTEKYAEKFLDHQPLNKGDSIIIFGHSGRNSSGIDTALYAKKRGIFVVAVTSKNNLDKPATHSSGKRLADAA
;
A
#
# COMPACT_ATOMS: atom_id res chain seq x y z
N MET A 1 14.12 22.32 -19.30
CA MET A 1 13.41 21.05 -18.95
C MET A 1 13.02 21.02 -17.47
N SER A 2 13.91 21.42 -16.55
CA SER A 2 13.60 21.65 -15.13
C SER A 2 12.41 22.60 -14.92
N ASP A 3 12.36 23.68 -15.70
CA ASP A 3 11.40 24.78 -15.52
C ASP A 3 9.97 24.42 -15.94
N LEU A 4 9.81 23.27 -16.60
CA LEU A 4 8.51 22.67 -16.88
C LEU A 4 8.19 21.52 -15.92
N TYR A 5 9.20 20.74 -15.52
CA TYR A 5 9.02 19.55 -14.71
C TYR A 5 8.76 19.88 -13.23
N ILE A 6 9.62 20.68 -12.60
CA ILE A 6 9.52 21.00 -11.18
C ILE A 6 8.22 21.74 -10.86
N PRO A 7 7.84 22.82 -11.58
CA PRO A 7 6.59 23.53 -11.28
C PRO A 7 5.34 22.65 -11.44
N ARG A 8 5.32 21.74 -12.42
CA ARG A 8 4.21 20.80 -12.61
C ARG A 8 4.12 19.78 -11.48
N LEU A 9 5.25 19.26 -11.01
CA LEU A 9 5.29 18.37 -9.84
C LEU A 9 4.77 19.09 -8.60
N THR A 10 5.23 20.31 -8.33
CA THR A 10 4.75 21.11 -7.19
C THR A 10 3.24 21.33 -7.25
N ALA A 11 2.71 21.71 -8.43
CA ALA A 11 1.27 21.89 -8.61
C ALA A 11 0.47 20.60 -8.33
N LEU A 12 0.96 19.44 -8.80
CA LEU A 12 0.32 18.15 -8.52
C LEU A 12 0.35 17.81 -7.03
N LEU A 13 1.46 18.08 -6.33
CA LEU A 13 1.59 17.84 -4.90
C LEU A 13 0.65 18.75 -4.08
N GLU A 14 0.56 20.03 -4.44
CA GLU A 14 -0.36 20.97 -3.79
C GLU A 14 -1.82 20.56 -3.98
N GLN A 15 -2.20 20.16 -5.20
CA GLN A 15 -3.54 19.68 -5.50
C GLN A 15 -3.86 18.41 -4.70
N ALA A 16 -2.93 17.44 -4.68
CA ALA A 16 -3.09 16.21 -3.92
C ALA A 16 -3.18 16.49 -2.41
N SER A 17 -2.37 17.41 -1.88
CA SER A 17 -2.41 17.80 -0.47
C SER A 17 -3.77 18.37 -0.08
N LYS A 18 -4.27 19.36 -0.84
CA LYS A 18 -5.58 19.99 -0.60
C LYS A 18 -6.72 18.98 -0.73
N ALA A 19 -6.70 18.16 -1.78
CA ALA A 19 -7.78 17.22 -2.08
C ALA A 19 -7.87 16.04 -1.09
N ASN A 20 -6.81 15.75 -0.34
CA ASN A 20 -6.76 14.62 0.59
C ASN A 20 -6.56 15.06 2.05
N ALA A 21 -6.66 16.36 2.37
CA ALA A 21 -6.39 16.88 3.71
C ALA A 21 -7.23 16.19 4.80
N GLU A 22 -8.51 15.97 4.55
CA GLU A 22 -9.39 15.25 5.49
C GLU A 22 -8.97 13.78 5.66
N ALA A 23 -8.69 13.08 4.55
CA ALA A 23 -8.25 11.69 4.58
C ALA A 23 -6.90 11.53 5.32
N PHE A 24 -5.98 12.49 5.16
CA PHE A 24 -4.74 12.52 5.93
C PHE A 24 -4.99 12.73 7.42
N GLY A 25 -5.89 13.65 7.80
CA GLY A 25 -6.28 13.84 9.20
C GLY A 25 -6.86 12.58 9.82
N GLN A 26 -7.80 11.92 9.13
CA GLN A 26 -8.39 10.66 9.59
C GLN A 26 -7.35 9.55 9.72
N ALA A 27 -6.50 9.35 8.71
CA ALA A 27 -5.46 8.33 8.76
C ALA A 27 -4.45 8.59 9.88
N ALA A 28 -4.00 9.83 10.04
CA ALA A 28 -3.06 10.21 11.09
C ALA A 28 -3.64 9.97 12.49
N SER A 29 -4.90 10.36 12.73
CA SER A 29 -5.58 10.10 14.01
C SER A 29 -5.67 8.60 14.29
N ARG A 30 -6.12 7.81 13.31
CA ARG A 30 -6.26 6.35 13.48
C ARG A 30 -4.93 5.65 13.72
N PHE A 31 -3.86 6.12 13.07
CA PHE A 31 -2.52 5.60 13.30
C PHE A 31 -2.01 5.98 14.69
N ALA A 32 -2.23 7.21 15.15
CA ALA A 32 -1.90 7.62 16.51
C ALA A 32 -2.63 6.75 17.56
N ASP A 33 -3.95 6.56 17.40
CA ASP A 33 -4.75 5.71 18.29
C ASP A 33 -4.23 4.26 18.30
N THR A 34 -3.86 3.74 17.12
CA THR A 34 -3.30 2.38 17.00
C THR A 34 -2.04 2.23 17.82
N LEU A 35 -1.10 3.17 17.68
CA LEU A 35 0.18 3.16 18.37
C LEU A 35 0.02 3.38 19.87
N GLU A 36 -0.86 4.29 20.30
CA GLU A 36 -1.16 4.54 21.72
C GLU A 36 -1.72 3.31 22.42
N ASN A 37 -2.51 2.50 21.71
CA ASN A 37 -3.04 1.24 22.22
C ASN A 37 -2.07 0.05 22.09
N GLY A 38 -0.80 0.30 21.75
CA GLY A 38 0.22 -0.74 21.60
C GLY A 38 0.10 -1.61 20.35
N GLY A 39 -0.74 -1.21 19.39
CA GLY A 39 -0.87 -1.84 18.09
C GLY A 39 0.22 -1.41 17.11
N LEU A 40 0.23 -2.04 15.93
CA LEU A 40 1.16 -1.75 14.84
C LEU A 40 0.47 -1.02 13.69
N VAL A 41 1.22 -0.15 13.03
CA VAL A 41 0.84 0.41 11.73
C VAL A 41 1.63 -0.30 10.65
N HIS A 42 0.99 -1.26 9.99
CA HIS A 42 1.58 -2.06 8.94
C HIS A 42 1.71 -1.27 7.64
N LEU A 43 2.79 -1.49 6.90
CA LEU A 43 3.06 -0.85 5.62
C LEU A 43 3.16 -1.91 4.53
N TYR A 44 2.40 -1.78 3.45
CA TYR A 44 2.41 -2.77 2.38
C TYR A 44 2.40 -2.14 1.00
N GLY A 45 3.12 -2.75 0.06
CA GLY A 45 3.02 -2.45 -1.35
C GLY A 45 3.76 -3.47 -2.20
N SER A 46 3.28 -3.66 -3.44
CA SER A 46 3.86 -4.58 -4.42
C SER A 46 4.56 -3.81 -5.54
N GLY A 47 5.60 -4.39 -6.13
CA GLY A 47 6.42 -3.76 -7.14
C GLY A 47 7.05 -2.46 -6.63
N HIS A 48 6.92 -1.36 -7.39
CA HIS A 48 7.46 -0.06 -6.97
C HIS A 48 6.68 0.54 -5.79
N SER A 49 5.47 0.06 -5.50
CA SER A 49 4.72 0.51 -4.34
C SER A 49 5.29 0.00 -3.01
N VAL A 50 6.33 -0.84 -3.03
CA VAL A 50 7.12 -1.15 -1.82
C VAL A 50 7.97 0.04 -1.36
N LEU A 51 8.37 0.93 -2.27
CA LEU A 51 9.31 2.01 -1.97
C LEU A 51 8.80 2.98 -0.89
N PRO A 52 7.53 3.44 -0.91
CA PRO A 52 7.00 4.25 0.19
C PRO A 52 7.00 3.53 1.54
N ALA A 53 6.80 2.20 1.57
CA ALA A 53 6.88 1.44 2.81
C ALA A 53 8.32 1.42 3.35
N GLN A 54 9.31 1.21 2.48
CA GLN A 54 10.73 1.25 2.83
C GLN A 54 11.20 2.65 3.24
N GLU A 55 10.66 3.69 2.60
CA GLU A 55 10.93 5.09 2.98
C GLU A 55 10.43 5.39 4.39
N MET A 56 9.31 4.82 4.80
CA MET A 56 8.75 5.04 6.14
C MET A 56 9.49 4.24 7.22
N PHE A 57 9.83 2.96 6.97
CA PHE A 57 10.55 2.12 7.93
C PHE A 57 11.27 0.94 7.23
N PRO A 58 12.48 0.55 7.68
CA PRO A 58 13.31 1.17 8.72
C PRO A 58 14.00 2.44 8.21
N ARG A 59 13.86 3.55 8.94
CA ARG A 59 14.49 4.85 8.61
C ARG A 59 14.91 5.59 9.87
N TYR A 60 16.06 6.27 9.83
CA TYR A 60 16.42 7.22 10.87
C TYR A 60 15.39 8.36 10.96
N GLY A 61 14.94 8.65 12.19
CA GLY A 61 13.87 9.61 12.45
C GLY A 61 12.46 9.09 12.20
N SER A 62 12.27 7.78 12.05
CA SER A 62 10.94 7.16 12.03
C SER A 62 10.39 6.96 13.45
N PHE A 63 9.10 6.63 13.54
CA PHE A 63 8.40 6.32 14.79
C PHE A 63 8.43 4.82 15.06
N VAL A 64 8.50 4.44 16.34
CA VAL A 64 8.33 3.04 16.75
C VAL A 64 6.89 2.60 16.46
N GLY A 65 6.73 1.39 15.93
CA GLY A 65 5.42 0.77 15.66
C GLY A 65 4.99 0.78 14.20
N PHE A 66 5.72 1.45 13.30
CA PHE A 66 5.61 1.17 11.87
C PHE A 66 6.23 -0.19 11.55
N ASN A 67 5.48 -1.06 10.87
CA ASN A 67 5.90 -2.42 10.56
C ASN A 67 5.82 -2.69 9.05
N PRO A 68 6.95 -2.66 8.31
CA PRO A 68 6.95 -2.90 6.88
C PRO A 68 6.76 -4.38 6.55
N LEU A 69 5.70 -4.67 5.80
CA LEU A 69 5.38 -5.99 5.28
C LEU A 69 5.93 -6.13 3.85
N THR A 70 7.23 -6.33 3.73
CA THR A 70 7.93 -6.40 2.44
C THR A 70 8.19 -7.85 2.04
N ASP A 71 7.42 -8.38 1.09
CA ASP A 71 7.67 -9.69 0.48
C ASP A 71 8.67 -9.54 -0.69
N PRO A 72 9.91 -10.05 -0.57
CA PRO A 72 10.93 -9.93 -1.62
C PRO A 72 10.50 -10.49 -2.97
N ARG A 73 9.56 -11.44 -3.00
CA ARG A 73 9.10 -12.07 -4.24
C ARG A 73 8.21 -11.16 -5.09
N VAL A 74 7.66 -10.10 -4.49
CA VAL A 74 6.90 -9.06 -5.19
C VAL A 74 7.62 -7.71 -5.17
N MET A 75 8.96 -7.73 -5.02
CA MET A 75 9.83 -6.56 -5.07
C MET A 75 10.76 -6.61 -6.28
N TRP A 76 11.18 -5.43 -6.75
CA TRP A 76 12.09 -5.31 -7.88
C TRP A 76 13.55 -5.52 -7.45
N HIS A 77 14.15 -6.63 -7.86
CA HIS A 77 15.57 -6.93 -7.61
C HIS A 77 16.39 -7.11 -8.91
N ASN A 78 15.73 -7.52 -9.99
CA ASN A 78 16.34 -7.80 -11.28
C ASN A 78 15.30 -7.73 -12.40
N VAL A 79 15.76 -7.51 -13.64
CA VAL A 79 14.85 -7.48 -14.81
C VAL A 79 14.57 -8.90 -15.32
N LEU A 80 15.60 -9.73 -15.42
CA LEU A 80 15.56 -11.12 -15.92
C LEU A 80 16.07 -12.09 -14.86
N GLY A 81 15.71 -13.37 -14.97
CA GLY A 81 16.04 -14.42 -14.00
C GLY A 81 14.98 -14.58 -12.90
N ALA A 82 15.28 -15.42 -11.90
CA ALA A 82 14.40 -15.65 -10.76
C ALA A 82 14.10 -14.32 -10.03
N GLY A 83 12.84 -14.07 -9.69
CA GLY A 83 12.39 -12.80 -9.11
C GLY A 83 12.33 -11.63 -10.11
N GLY A 84 12.50 -11.90 -11.41
CA GLY A 84 12.43 -10.88 -12.46
C GLY A 84 11.01 -10.39 -12.77
N VAL A 85 10.89 -9.48 -13.74
CA VAL A 85 9.63 -8.82 -14.14
C VAL A 85 8.45 -9.77 -14.30
N ARG A 86 8.67 -10.91 -14.95
CA ARG A 86 7.59 -11.84 -15.30
C ARG A 86 7.03 -12.56 -14.08
N GLU A 87 7.90 -13.06 -13.21
CA GLU A 87 7.50 -13.76 -12.00
C GLU A 87 6.83 -12.81 -11.01
N LEU A 88 7.41 -11.62 -10.80
CA LEU A 88 6.82 -10.59 -9.94
C LEU A 88 5.42 -10.21 -10.40
N LEU A 89 5.24 -9.87 -11.68
CA LEU A 89 3.94 -9.45 -12.20
C LEU A 89 2.92 -10.58 -12.17
N TRP A 90 3.36 -11.83 -12.31
CA TRP A 90 2.50 -12.99 -12.14
C TRP A 90 2.03 -13.12 -10.69
N LEU A 91 2.95 -13.08 -9.72
CA LEU A 91 2.62 -13.16 -8.29
C LEU A 91 1.74 -12.01 -7.84
N GLU A 92 2.06 -10.77 -8.24
CA GLU A 92 1.29 -9.56 -7.90
C GLU A 92 -0.18 -9.63 -8.39
N ARG A 93 -0.44 -10.35 -9.47
CA ARG A 93 -1.77 -10.51 -10.07
C ARG A 93 -2.47 -11.82 -9.67
N THR A 94 -1.77 -12.72 -9.00
CA THR A 94 -2.32 -13.98 -8.54
C THR A 94 -3.12 -13.75 -7.27
N GLU A 95 -4.43 -13.99 -7.35
CA GLU A 95 -5.31 -13.87 -6.18
C GLU A 95 -4.89 -14.84 -5.07
N LYS A 96 -5.09 -14.40 -3.82
CA LYS A 96 -4.78 -15.12 -2.58
C LYS A 96 -3.30 -15.38 -2.35
N TYR A 97 -2.41 -14.94 -3.25
CA TYR A 97 -0.97 -15.01 -3.01
C TYR A 97 -0.57 -14.18 -1.79
N ALA A 98 -1.06 -12.93 -1.70
CA ALA A 98 -0.75 -12.03 -0.60
C ALA A 98 -1.21 -12.61 0.76
N GLU A 99 -2.34 -13.31 0.81
CA GLU A 99 -2.82 -13.95 2.05
C GLU A 99 -1.79 -14.93 2.62
N LYS A 100 -1.10 -15.71 1.78
CA LYS A 100 -0.05 -16.64 2.22
C LYS A 100 1.18 -15.95 2.77
N PHE A 101 1.51 -14.80 2.23
CA PHE A 101 2.53 -13.95 2.83
C PHE A 101 2.06 -13.36 4.17
N LEU A 102 0.80 -12.98 4.29
CA LEU A 102 0.26 -12.36 5.51
C LEU A 102 -0.04 -13.36 6.64
N ASP A 103 -0.18 -14.66 6.36
CA ASP A 103 -0.49 -15.71 7.35
C ASP A 103 0.54 -15.79 8.49
N HIS A 104 1.78 -15.38 8.26
CA HIS A 104 2.87 -15.42 9.26
C HIS A 104 3.27 -14.03 9.78
N GLN A 105 2.52 -12.99 9.44
CA GLN A 105 2.78 -11.63 9.89
C GLN A 105 2.02 -11.34 11.20
N PRO A 106 2.53 -10.47 12.07
CA PRO A 106 1.92 -10.16 13.37
C PRO A 106 0.73 -9.20 13.21
N LEU A 107 -0.32 -9.64 12.51
CA LEU A 107 -1.49 -8.85 12.15
C LEU A 107 -2.63 -9.07 13.16
N ASN A 108 -2.82 -8.11 14.07
CA ASN A 108 -3.78 -8.22 15.17
C ASN A 108 -5.00 -7.33 14.96
N LYS A 109 -6.11 -7.70 15.58
CA LYS A 109 -7.30 -6.85 15.62
C LYS A 109 -6.96 -5.54 16.35
N GLY A 110 -7.37 -4.41 15.76
CA GLY A 110 -7.06 -3.08 16.31
C GLY A 110 -5.82 -2.44 15.68
N ASP A 111 -4.99 -3.20 14.96
CA ASP A 111 -3.91 -2.65 14.15
C ASP A 111 -4.45 -1.81 12.99
N SER A 112 -3.56 -1.05 12.37
CA SER A 112 -3.83 -0.32 11.13
C SER A 112 -2.89 -0.79 10.02
N ILE A 113 -3.29 -0.63 8.76
CA ILE A 113 -2.44 -0.89 7.60
C ILE A 113 -2.61 0.20 6.55
N ILE A 114 -1.49 0.64 5.99
CA ILE A 114 -1.45 1.46 4.78
C ILE A 114 -0.97 0.63 3.60
N ILE A 115 -1.74 0.65 2.52
CA ILE A 115 -1.51 -0.14 1.31
C ILE A 115 -1.26 0.81 0.14
N PHE A 116 -0.05 0.78 -0.38
CA PHE A 116 0.33 1.53 -1.57
C PHE A 116 0.05 0.69 -2.83
N GLY A 117 -0.69 1.27 -3.77
CA GLY A 117 -0.96 0.62 -5.05
C GLY A 117 -1.34 1.64 -6.11
N HIS A 118 -0.40 1.96 -7.02
CA HIS A 118 -0.61 3.02 -8.02
C HIS A 118 -1.82 2.76 -8.92
N SER A 119 -1.94 1.54 -9.47
CA SER A 119 -3.07 1.16 -10.33
C SER A 119 -4.34 0.91 -9.53
N GLY A 120 -4.21 0.42 -8.29
CA GLY A 120 -5.32 -0.06 -7.47
C GLY A 120 -6.03 -1.31 -8.03
N ARG A 121 -5.46 -2.00 -9.02
CA ARG A 121 -6.12 -3.12 -9.75
C ARG A 121 -5.49 -4.48 -9.52
N ASN A 122 -4.25 -4.51 -9.06
CA ASN A 122 -3.52 -5.75 -8.83
C ASN A 122 -4.04 -6.48 -7.59
N SER A 123 -4.17 -7.80 -7.70
CA SER A 123 -4.71 -8.68 -6.65
C SER A 123 -3.95 -8.54 -5.33
N SER A 124 -2.62 -8.42 -5.38
CA SER A 124 -1.76 -8.29 -4.20
C SER A 124 -2.24 -7.23 -3.20
N GLY A 125 -2.59 -6.03 -3.67
CA GLY A 125 -3.09 -4.95 -2.82
C GLY A 125 -4.53 -5.17 -2.35
N ILE A 126 -5.38 -5.69 -3.25
CA ILE A 126 -6.80 -5.92 -2.99
C ILE A 126 -6.98 -7.04 -1.95
N ASP A 127 -6.28 -8.16 -2.12
CA ASP A 127 -6.26 -9.27 -1.18
C ASP A 127 -5.74 -8.84 0.18
N THR A 128 -4.68 -8.03 0.22
CA THR A 128 -4.16 -7.48 1.48
C THR A 128 -5.22 -6.66 2.21
N ALA A 129 -5.94 -5.80 1.49
CA ALA A 129 -7.02 -4.98 2.07
C ALA A 129 -8.17 -5.85 2.61
N LEU A 130 -8.62 -6.84 1.82
CA LEU A 130 -9.70 -7.76 2.22
C LEU A 130 -9.30 -8.62 3.42
N TYR A 131 -8.07 -9.13 3.41
CA TYR A 131 -7.49 -9.94 4.48
C TYR A 131 -7.37 -9.15 5.79
N ALA A 132 -6.95 -7.89 5.72
CA ALA A 132 -6.84 -6.99 6.85
C ALA A 132 -8.22 -6.64 7.43
N LYS A 133 -9.19 -6.26 6.59
CA LYS A 133 -10.57 -5.97 7.03
C LYS A 133 -11.20 -7.15 7.75
N LYS A 134 -11.03 -8.37 7.24
CA LYS A 134 -11.55 -9.60 7.87
C LYS A 134 -11.00 -9.80 9.29
N ARG A 135 -9.83 -9.26 9.61
CA ARG A 135 -9.19 -9.33 10.94
C ARG A 135 -9.51 -8.13 11.85
N GLY A 136 -10.34 -7.19 11.38
CA GLY A 136 -10.65 -5.97 12.14
C GLY A 136 -9.50 -4.98 12.18
N ILE A 137 -8.65 -4.98 11.16
CA ILE A 137 -7.57 -4.00 10.95
C ILE A 137 -8.14 -2.82 10.16
N PHE A 138 -7.80 -1.60 10.56
CA PHE A 138 -8.16 -0.39 9.82
C PHE A 138 -7.30 -0.25 8.57
N VAL A 139 -7.90 -0.04 7.40
CA VAL A 139 -7.19 -0.06 6.10
C VAL A 139 -7.19 1.32 5.47
N VAL A 140 -6.01 1.80 5.09
CA VAL A 140 -5.81 3.01 4.27
C VAL A 140 -5.23 2.59 2.93
N ALA A 141 -5.86 3.01 1.83
CA ALA A 141 -5.33 2.84 0.48
C ALA A 141 -4.73 4.13 -0.06
N VAL A 142 -3.49 4.05 -0.56
CA VAL A 142 -2.87 5.11 -1.36
C VAL A 142 -2.84 4.67 -2.82
N THR A 143 -3.69 5.27 -3.64
CA THR A 143 -3.87 4.90 -5.04
C THR A 143 -4.13 6.12 -5.93
N SER A 144 -4.02 5.94 -7.25
CA SER A 144 -4.28 7.01 -8.22
C SER A 144 -5.75 7.02 -8.64
N LYS A 145 -6.43 8.15 -8.40
CA LYS A 145 -7.83 8.37 -8.85
C LYS A 145 -7.98 8.19 -10.36
N ASN A 146 -6.95 8.50 -11.15
CA ASN A 146 -6.96 8.35 -12.61
C ASN A 146 -7.08 6.89 -13.09
N ASN A 147 -6.95 5.90 -12.19
CA ASN A 147 -7.15 4.50 -12.51
C ASN A 147 -8.53 3.96 -12.09
N LEU A 148 -9.37 4.77 -11.43
CA LEU A 148 -10.68 4.33 -10.94
C LEU A 148 -11.70 4.07 -12.06
N ASP A 149 -11.57 4.69 -13.22
CA ASP A 149 -12.49 4.42 -14.35
C ASP A 149 -12.16 3.12 -15.09
N LYS A 150 -11.01 2.51 -14.79
CA LYS A 150 -10.60 1.26 -15.44
C LYS A 150 -11.33 0.07 -14.84
N PRO A 151 -11.68 -0.98 -15.62
CA PRO A 151 -12.36 -2.15 -15.10
C PRO A 151 -11.58 -2.84 -13.97
N ALA A 152 -12.29 -3.30 -12.93
CA ALA A 152 -11.68 -4.16 -11.92
C ALA A 152 -11.26 -5.50 -12.57
N THR A 153 -10.13 -6.04 -12.13
CA THR A 153 -9.58 -7.32 -12.64
C THR A 153 -9.61 -8.42 -11.59
N HIS A 154 -9.89 -8.08 -10.34
CA HIS A 154 -10.03 -9.02 -9.24
C HIS A 154 -11.43 -9.65 -9.24
N SER A 155 -11.53 -10.93 -8.91
CA SER A 155 -12.76 -11.73 -8.92
C SER A 155 -13.86 -11.19 -8.01
N SER A 156 -13.48 -10.46 -6.96
CA SER A 156 -14.42 -9.76 -6.07
C SER A 156 -15.13 -8.55 -6.70
N GLY A 157 -14.71 -8.15 -7.91
CA GLY A 157 -15.20 -6.93 -8.58
C GLY A 157 -14.68 -5.63 -7.97
N LYS A 158 -13.83 -5.68 -6.95
CA LYS A 158 -13.29 -4.53 -6.24
C LYS A 158 -11.96 -4.05 -6.83
N ARG A 159 -11.69 -2.76 -6.67
CA ARG A 159 -10.36 -2.16 -6.73
C ARG A 159 -9.85 -1.96 -5.30
N LEU A 160 -8.57 -1.59 -5.17
CA LEU A 160 -7.96 -1.32 -3.87
C LEU A 160 -8.73 -0.28 -3.06
N ALA A 161 -9.21 0.80 -3.71
CA ALA A 161 -10.02 1.84 -3.05
C ALA A 161 -11.37 1.32 -2.55
N ASP A 162 -11.96 0.30 -3.19
CA ASP A 162 -13.23 -0.31 -2.80
C ASP A 162 -13.04 -1.38 -1.71
N ALA A 163 -11.82 -1.92 -1.62
CA ALA A 163 -11.43 -2.93 -0.65
C ALA A 163 -10.96 -2.32 0.68
N ALA A 164 -10.31 -1.16 0.64
CA ALA A 164 -9.99 -0.32 1.81
C ALA A 164 -11.23 0.33 2.43
#